data_AF-A0A4Q9QEC9-F1
#
_entry.id   AF-A0A4Q9QEC9-F1
#
_cell.length_a   1.000
_cell.length_b   1.000
_cell.length_c   1.000
_cell.angle_alpha   90.00
_cell.angle_beta   90.00
_cell.angle_gamma   90.00
#
_symmetry.space_group_name_H-M   'P 1'
#
loop_
_entity.id
_entity.type
_entity.pdbx_description
1 polymer ?
#
loop_
_entity_poly.entity_id
_entity_poly.type
_entity_poly.pdbx_seq_one_letter_code
_entity_poly.pdbx_strand_id
1 'polypeptide(L)'
;MAAPTDKKDLYGSTELLAVEPQVAPGGPSPPSPQYENPSLPNDPEVLPQYTERAFEGAYVPTGGEEQPPHFTPYEAEFFLSGGEIVSHDPHLNQDGEALYRFLLAKAAAFPDYKIHARGTHTEHKTRTVYSKDQNGNYSTKIENYSETVTDFDFYIDLTPQIVHGPVHWSLPDAEPAYRGEMYMQVDSNDLAIHDPEVALPPGRRKATKAEMKAAKERKELRKEYGLPPWVAPDPESWFQQSGAPPRPAVVLQSSKTLREWADEYCTSDKLLKEFTYTKVVYGWNISNLEEAITAAIRSVYSHTVQLSFDISNHKIRIRPDNRLSRTLSNKWLKFLLWILLIYPFIWLYKRFSAHGGGRWEVCGGAYALKTWHMRPQGTSGPPPNVNRLWQQTPNGWAYLVGDREGEWFQRWEGRIRAAVRDRIQSRTPLELVAHAATRLDGYRPQYVGPPPPEY
;
A
#
# COMPACT_ATOMS: atom_id res chain seq x y z
N MET A 1 -0.51 22.29 -48.77
CA MET A 1 0.27 21.19 -49.37
C MET A 1 0.58 20.18 -48.27
N ALA A 2 0.26 18.92 -48.54
CA ALA A 2 0.58 17.69 -47.78
C ALA A 2 -0.11 17.48 -46.40
N ALA A 3 -1.17 16.67 -46.43
CA ALA A 3 -1.64 15.83 -45.32
C ALA A 3 -0.84 14.50 -45.27
N PRO A 4 -0.91 13.77 -44.15
CA PRO A 4 -1.17 12.31 -44.23
C PRO A 4 -2.15 11.85 -43.12
N THR A 5 -3.31 11.24 -43.42
CA THR A 5 -3.61 9.82 -43.76
C THR A 5 -3.30 8.80 -42.67
N ASP A 6 -4.29 8.58 -41.81
CA ASP A 6 -5.04 7.32 -41.59
C ASP A 6 -4.45 5.99 -42.09
N LYS A 7 -4.29 5.02 -41.16
CA LYS A 7 -4.20 3.56 -41.40
C LYS A 7 -4.77 2.86 -40.15
N LYS A 8 -6.03 2.41 -40.20
CA LYS A 8 -6.54 1.08 -40.62
C LYS A 8 -6.17 -0.08 -39.70
N ASP A 9 -7.24 -0.58 -39.08
CA ASP A 9 -7.41 -1.85 -38.39
C ASP A 9 -7.04 -3.06 -39.25
N LEU A 10 -6.54 -4.12 -38.60
CA LEU A 10 -6.59 -5.47 -39.11
C LEU A 10 -6.90 -6.44 -37.97
N TYR A 11 -8.16 -6.89 -37.96
CA TYR A 11 -8.62 -8.11 -37.33
C TYR A 11 -7.97 -9.32 -38.01
N GLY A 12 -7.42 -10.22 -37.19
CA GLY A 12 -6.99 -11.55 -37.61
C GLY A 12 -7.73 -12.59 -36.77
N SER A 13 -8.83 -13.11 -37.31
CA SER A 13 -9.56 -14.25 -36.79
C SER A 13 -8.68 -15.51 -36.91
N THR A 14 -8.55 -16.29 -35.84
CA THR A 14 -7.96 -17.64 -35.92
C THR A 14 -9.01 -18.67 -35.56
N GLU A 15 -9.22 -19.57 -36.51
CA GLU A 15 -10.19 -20.65 -36.53
C GLU A 15 -9.92 -21.68 -35.43
N LEU A 16 -11.01 -22.06 -34.76
CA LEU A 16 -11.13 -23.21 -33.87
C LEU A 16 -11.15 -24.49 -34.71
N LEU A 17 -10.13 -25.34 -34.56
CA LEU A 17 -10.20 -26.75 -34.96
C LEU A 17 -10.47 -27.61 -33.72
N ALA A 18 -11.68 -28.17 -33.69
CA ALA A 18 -12.10 -29.20 -32.77
C ALA A 18 -11.36 -30.51 -33.06
N VAL A 19 -10.75 -31.10 -32.04
CA VAL A 19 -10.25 -32.47 -32.08
C VAL A 19 -11.02 -33.29 -31.05
N GLU A 20 -11.77 -34.25 -31.57
CA GLU A 20 -12.52 -35.28 -30.86
C GLU A 20 -11.56 -36.30 -30.18
N PRO A 21 -11.92 -36.87 -29.02
CA PRO A 21 -11.03 -37.79 -28.31
C PRO A 21 -11.21 -39.24 -28.78
N GLN A 22 -10.11 -39.88 -29.20
CA GLN A 22 -10.08 -41.33 -29.39
C GLN A 22 -9.86 -42.08 -28.07
N VAL A 23 -10.67 -43.12 -27.90
CA VAL A 23 -10.70 -44.08 -26.81
C VAL A 23 -9.83 -45.30 -27.13
N ALA A 24 -9.22 -45.88 -26.08
CA ALA A 24 -8.78 -47.28 -25.87
C ALA A 24 -7.27 -47.46 -25.58
N PRO A 25 -6.81 -48.59 -25.00
CA PRO A 25 -7.34 -49.35 -23.86
C PRO A 25 -6.26 -49.71 -22.80
N GLY A 26 -6.74 -50.12 -21.61
CA GLY A 26 -6.15 -51.04 -20.62
C GLY A 26 -4.63 -51.27 -20.52
N GLY A 27 -4.07 -50.95 -19.35
CA GLY A 27 -2.79 -51.45 -18.83
C GLY A 27 -2.70 -51.24 -17.31
N PRO A 28 -2.04 -52.16 -16.55
CA PRO A 28 -2.46 -52.52 -15.19
C PRO A 28 -1.97 -51.59 -14.08
N SER A 29 -2.80 -51.46 -13.05
CA SER A 29 -2.54 -50.73 -11.81
C SER A 29 -1.41 -51.36 -10.98
N PRO A 30 -0.52 -50.55 -10.38
CA PRO A 30 0.41 -51.05 -9.36
C PRO A 30 -0.32 -51.30 -8.02
N PRO A 31 0.12 -52.28 -7.21
CA PRO A 31 -0.54 -52.66 -5.96
C PRO A 31 -0.39 -51.58 -4.89
N SER A 32 -1.49 -51.28 -4.22
CA SER A 32 -1.52 -50.43 -3.02
C SER A 32 -0.80 -51.12 -1.85
N PRO A 33 0.01 -50.41 -1.05
CA PRO A 33 0.54 -50.95 0.17
C PRO A 33 -0.59 -51.13 1.19
N GLN A 34 -0.78 -52.37 1.65
CA GLN A 34 -1.59 -52.69 2.82
C GLN A 34 -0.94 -52.07 4.05
N TYR A 35 -1.60 -51.06 4.64
CA TYR A 35 -1.31 -50.66 6.00
C TYR A 35 -2.00 -51.64 6.94
N GLU A 36 -1.21 -52.47 7.61
CA GLU A 36 -1.65 -53.23 8.78
C GLU A 36 -2.09 -52.26 9.87
N ASN A 37 -3.29 -52.51 10.38
CA ASN A 37 -3.90 -51.79 11.48
C ASN A 37 -3.44 -52.48 12.79
N PRO A 38 -2.58 -51.88 13.62
CA PRO A 38 -2.30 -52.42 14.94
C PRO A 38 -3.46 -52.02 15.86
N SER A 39 -4.26 -53.01 16.21
CA SER A 39 -5.21 -52.95 17.32
C SER A 39 -4.52 -52.48 18.60
N LEU A 40 -4.96 -51.33 19.12
CA LEU A 40 -4.62 -50.81 20.45
C LEU A 40 -5.18 -51.73 21.55
N PRO A 41 -4.40 -52.09 22.59
CA PRO A 41 -4.95 -52.58 23.83
C PRO A 41 -5.55 -51.41 24.64
N ASN A 42 -6.78 -51.60 25.11
CA ASN A 42 -7.39 -50.76 26.13
C ASN A 42 -6.64 -50.97 27.47
N ASP A 43 -5.78 -50.04 27.83
CA ASP A 43 -5.31 -49.87 29.21
C ASP A 43 -5.80 -48.51 29.75
N PRO A 44 -6.25 -48.45 31.03
CA PRO A 44 -6.77 -47.22 31.61
C PRO A 44 -5.65 -46.19 31.80
N GLU A 45 -5.95 -44.95 31.41
CA GLU A 45 -5.11 -43.75 31.54
C GLU A 45 -4.40 -43.66 32.89
N VAL A 46 -3.10 -43.95 32.91
CA VAL A 46 -2.19 -43.45 33.93
C VAL A 46 -1.56 -42.18 33.37
N LEU A 47 -2.08 -41.03 33.80
CA LEU A 47 -1.49 -39.72 33.51
C LEU A 47 -0.01 -39.72 33.93
N PRO A 48 0.91 -39.35 33.04
CA PRO A 48 2.32 -39.26 33.41
C PRO A 48 2.51 -38.08 34.37
N GLN A 49 2.82 -38.39 35.63
CA GLN A 49 3.31 -37.44 36.63
C GLN A 49 4.72 -36.97 36.23
N TYR A 50 4.82 -36.00 35.33
CA TYR A 50 6.08 -35.29 35.05
C TYR A 50 6.02 -33.81 35.40
N THR A 51 5.28 -33.43 36.43
CA THR A 51 5.42 -32.09 37.00
C THR A 51 5.43 -32.21 38.52
N GLU A 52 6.45 -31.59 39.12
CA GLU A 52 6.59 -31.23 40.55
C GLU A 52 7.60 -31.98 41.44
N ARG A 53 8.19 -33.12 41.06
CA ARG A 53 9.24 -33.78 41.90
C ARG A 53 10.68 -33.79 41.38
N ALA A 54 10.94 -33.27 40.18
CA ALA A 54 12.29 -33.24 39.61
C ALA A 54 13.21 -32.11 40.14
N PHE A 55 12.72 -31.28 41.09
CA PHE A 55 13.49 -30.14 41.63
C PHE A 55 13.92 -30.31 43.09
N GLU A 56 13.58 -31.42 43.76
CA GLU A 56 14.10 -31.73 45.10
C GLU A 56 15.52 -32.29 45.00
N GLY A 57 16.51 -31.38 44.91
CA GLY A 57 17.93 -31.72 44.95
C GLY A 57 18.82 -31.03 43.92
N ALA A 58 18.24 -30.22 43.02
CA ALA A 58 19.04 -29.42 42.09
C ALA A 58 19.67 -28.23 42.83
N TYR A 59 20.98 -28.30 43.07
CA TYR A 59 21.79 -27.15 43.48
C TYR A 59 21.83 -26.15 42.32
N VAL A 60 20.91 -25.18 42.35
CA VAL A 60 21.01 -23.98 41.52
C VAL A 60 22.09 -23.12 42.16
N PRO A 61 23.26 -22.91 41.54
CA PRO A 61 24.26 -22.02 42.11
C PRO A 61 23.59 -20.66 42.32
N THR A 62 23.81 -20.07 43.50
CA THR A 62 23.32 -18.74 43.87
C THR A 62 23.97 -17.73 42.91
N GLY A 63 23.37 -17.56 41.74
CA GLY A 63 23.80 -16.64 40.70
C GLY A 63 23.67 -15.23 41.23
N GLY A 64 24.77 -14.70 41.76
CA GLY A 64 24.96 -13.28 42.06
C GLY A 64 25.13 -12.43 40.81
N GLU A 65 24.52 -12.83 39.69
CA GLU A 65 24.40 -11.96 38.52
C GLU A 65 23.25 -11.01 38.84
N GLU A 66 23.57 -9.73 39.03
CA GLU A 66 22.58 -8.66 39.09
C GLU A 66 21.57 -8.87 37.96
N GLN A 67 20.27 -8.75 38.28
CA GLN A 67 19.23 -8.88 37.25
C GLN A 67 19.65 -8.03 36.06
N PRO A 68 19.67 -8.58 34.82
CA PRO A 68 20.14 -7.85 33.67
C PRO A 68 19.44 -6.50 33.64
N PRO A 69 20.18 -5.39 33.49
CA PRO A 69 19.63 -4.05 33.62
C PRO A 69 18.39 -3.95 32.73
N HIS A 70 17.32 -3.37 33.26
CA HIS A 70 16.09 -3.18 32.52
C HIS A 70 16.43 -2.47 31.21
N PHE A 71 16.17 -3.11 30.07
CA PHE A 71 16.46 -2.54 28.75
C PHE A 71 15.87 -1.13 28.70
N THR A 72 16.72 -0.12 28.55
CA THR A 72 16.25 1.24 28.33
C THR A 72 15.59 1.28 26.95
N PRO A 73 14.33 1.74 26.82
CA PRO A 73 13.70 1.87 25.52
C PRO A 73 14.53 2.82 24.68
N TYR A 74 15.11 2.29 23.62
CA TYR A 74 15.97 3.04 22.73
C TYR A 74 15.12 3.95 21.82
N GLU A 75 15.26 5.26 22.01
CA GLU A 75 14.62 6.27 21.17
C GLU A 75 15.57 6.71 20.06
N ALA A 76 15.37 6.16 18.87
CA ALA A 76 16.19 6.52 17.71
C ALA A 76 15.89 7.94 17.22
N GLU A 77 16.93 8.65 16.76
CA GLU A 77 16.79 9.99 16.19
C GLU A 77 16.12 9.94 14.81
N PHE A 78 15.12 10.81 14.58
CA PHE A 78 14.47 10.96 13.28
C PHE A 78 14.00 12.39 13.08
N PHE A 79 13.79 12.76 11.82
CA PHE A 79 13.19 14.04 11.45
C PHE A 79 12.20 13.86 10.30
N LEU A 80 11.30 14.84 10.14
CA LEU A 80 10.33 14.87 9.05
C LEU A 80 10.92 15.66 7.87
N SER A 81 10.93 15.07 6.68
CA SER A 81 11.37 15.73 5.45
C SER A 81 10.34 15.53 4.35
N GLY A 82 9.60 16.59 4.02
CA GLY A 82 8.59 16.54 2.95
C GLY A 82 7.46 15.54 3.22
N GLY A 83 7.03 15.38 4.47
CA GLY A 83 5.99 14.42 4.85
C GLY A 83 6.46 12.97 4.87
N GLU A 84 7.77 12.73 4.91
CA GLU A 84 8.36 11.40 5.10
C GLU A 84 9.20 11.39 6.38
N ILE A 85 9.20 10.27 7.10
CA ILE A 85 10.04 10.07 8.28
C ILE A 85 11.43 9.64 7.79
N VAL A 86 12.47 10.37 8.16
CA VAL A 86 13.86 10.06 7.79
C VAL A 86 14.68 9.90 9.06
N SER A 87 15.45 8.83 9.15
CA SER A 87 16.43 8.61 10.21
C SER A 87 17.81 8.36 9.63
N HIS A 88 18.81 8.93 10.29
CA HIS A 88 20.24 8.73 10.04
C HIS A 88 20.92 8.05 11.23
N ASP A 89 20.15 7.44 12.12
CA ASP A 89 20.67 6.92 13.36
C ASP A 89 21.65 5.75 13.11
N PRO A 90 22.89 5.79 13.65
CA PRO A 90 23.86 4.71 13.51
C PRO A 90 23.33 3.34 13.96
N HIS A 91 22.56 3.28 15.04
CA HIS A 91 22.14 2.02 15.64
C HIS A 91 21.16 1.28 14.73
N LEU A 92 20.25 2.02 14.08
CA LEU A 92 19.30 1.48 13.10
C LEU A 92 19.96 0.92 11.82
N ASN A 93 21.25 1.17 11.62
CA ASN A 93 22.02 0.67 10.48
C ASN A 93 22.93 -0.51 10.81
N GLN A 94 23.10 -0.80 12.11
CA GLN A 94 24.00 -1.83 12.63
C GLN A 94 23.21 -2.98 13.30
N ASP A 95 22.11 -2.65 13.97
CA ASP A 95 21.26 -3.61 14.67
C ASP A 95 19.90 -3.75 13.97
N GLY A 96 19.65 -4.92 13.38
CA GLY A 96 18.38 -5.22 12.74
C GLY A 96 17.21 -5.28 13.72
N GLU A 97 17.45 -5.52 15.01
CA GLU A 97 16.43 -5.48 16.06
C GLU A 97 15.96 -4.07 16.33
N ALA A 98 16.90 -3.16 16.55
CA ALA A 98 16.61 -1.75 16.75
C ALA A 98 15.83 -1.19 15.56
N LEU A 99 16.26 -1.53 14.34
CA LEU A 99 15.54 -1.18 13.11
C LEU A 99 14.11 -1.75 13.09
N TYR A 100 13.94 -3.04 13.34
CA TYR A 100 12.63 -3.68 13.37
C TYR A 100 11.68 -3.02 14.38
N ARG A 101 12.13 -2.84 15.63
CA ARG A 101 11.36 -2.18 16.69
C ARG A 101 11.00 -0.74 16.34
N PHE A 102 11.94 0.01 15.75
CA PHE A 102 11.69 1.36 15.27
C PHE A 102 10.60 1.39 14.20
N LEU A 103 10.63 0.47 13.23
CA LEU A 103 9.62 0.36 12.19
C LEU A 103 8.24 0.05 12.77
N LEU A 104 8.13 -0.88 13.72
CA LEU A 104 6.87 -1.18 14.41
C LEU A 104 6.33 0.05 15.14
N ALA A 105 7.18 0.72 15.92
CA ALA A 105 6.78 1.91 16.69
C ALA A 105 6.29 3.05 15.78
N LYS A 106 6.97 3.30 14.65
CA LYS A 106 6.55 4.33 13.68
C LYS A 106 5.39 3.89 12.79
N ALA A 107 5.15 2.59 12.64
CA ALA A 107 3.99 2.05 11.94
C ALA A 107 2.71 2.08 12.79
N ALA A 108 2.82 2.14 14.13
CA ALA A 108 1.65 2.29 15.00
C ALA A 108 0.86 3.57 14.73
N ALA A 109 1.54 4.66 14.33
CA ALA A 109 0.88 5.88 13.87
C ALA A 109 0.33 5.70 12.44
N PHE A 110 -0.94 6.04 12.23
CA PHE A 110 -1.57 6.00 10.91
C PHE A 110 -0.95 7.02 9.93
N PRO A 111 -0.92 6.72 8.62
CA PRO A 111 -0.60 7.72 7.62
C PRO A 111 -1.75 8.74 7.50
N ASP A 112 -1.42 9.99 7.16
CA ASP A 112 -2.47 10.97 6.86
C ASP A 112 -3.04 10.63 5.49
N TYR A 113 -4.36 10.46 5.39
CA TYR A 113 -5.02 10.11 4.15
C TYR A 113 -6.13 11.10 3.83
N LYS A 114 -6.04 11.78 2.69
CA LYS A 114 -6.93 12.87 2.32
C LYS A 114 -7.40 12.76 0.87
N ILE A 115 -8.63 13.17 0.63
CA ILE A 115 -9.12 13.48 -0.72
C ILE A 115 -8.85 14.95 -0.98
N HIS A 116 -8.30 15.28 -2.14
CA HIS A 116 -8.14 16.64 -2.64
C HIS A 116 -9.04 16.82 -3.86
N ALA A 117 -9.96 17.78 -3.79
CA ALA A 117 -10.87 18.10 -4.88
C ALA A 117 -10.61 19.54 -5.36
N ARG A 118 -10.30 19.68 -6.65
CA ARG A 118 -9.98 20.97 -7.28
C ARG A 118 -10.78 21.17 -8.57
N GLY A 119 -11.45 22.30 -8.68
CA GLY A 119 -12.17 22.73 -9.88
C GLY A 119 -11.54 23.95 -10.50
N THR A 120 -11.33 23.94 -11.82
CA THR A 120 -10.77 25.07 -12.56
C THR A 120 -11.52 25.30 -13.86
N HIS A 121 -11.62 26.56 -14.27
CA HIS A 121 -12.08 26.93 -15.60
C HIS A 121 -11.08 27.87 -16.28
N THR A 122 -11.16 27.94 -17.61
CA THR A 122 -10.32 28.84 -18.43
C THR A 122 -11.13 30.07 -18.82
N GLU A 123 -10.68 31.25 -18.41
CA GLU A 123 -11.23 32.54 -18.84
C GLU A 123 -10.37 33.10 -19.98
N HIS A 124 -11.03 33.68 -20.99
CA HIS A 124 -10.35 34.44 -22.04
C HIS A 124 -10.42 35.93 -21.70
N LYS A 125 -9.27 36.52 -21.36
CA LYS A 125 -9.15 37.94 -21.02
C LYS A 125 -8.46 38.70 -22.14
N THR A 126 -8.83 39.95 -22.30
CA THR A 126 -8.13 40.90 -23.16
C THR A 126 -7.40 41.89 -22.27
N ARG A 127 -6.13 42.16 -22.57
CA ARG A 127 -5.39 43.25 -21.93
C ARG A 127 -4.86 44.21 -22.98
N THR A 128 -4.93 45.48 -22.65
CA THR A 128 -4.33 46.54 -23.44
C THR A 128 -2.86 46.69 -23.03
N VAL A 129 -1.94 46.36 -23.95
CA VAL A 129 -0.50 46.53 -23.73
C VAL A 129 -0.05 47.79 -24.45
N TYR A 130 0.59 48.69 -23.69
CA TYR A 130 1.25 49.87 -24.22
C TYR A 130 2.69 49.51 -24.54
N SER A 131 3.05 49.56 -25.83
CA SER A 131 4.43 49.38 -26.29
C SER A 131 4.95 50.69 -26.83
N LYS A 132 6.12 51.12 -26.36
CA LYS A 132 6.82 52.28 -26.91
C LYS A 132 7.73 51.82 -28.05
N ASP A 133 7.56 52.38 -29.23
CA ASP A 133 8.45 52.09 -30.36
C ASP A 133 9.82 52.79 -30.18
N GLN A 134 10.80 52.44 -31.01
CA GLN A 134 12.14 53.06 -30.97
C GLN A 134 12.11 54.57 -31.25
N ASN A 135 11.01 55.08 -31.81
CA ASN A 135 10.81 56.49 -32.14
C ASN A 135 10.09 57.26 -31.01
N GLY A 136 9.74 56.59 -29.92
CA GLY A 136 9.11 57.19 -28.75
C GLY A 136 7.58 57.32 -28.81
N ASN A 137 6.93 56.79 -29.85
CA ASN A 137 5.48 56.76 -29.97
C ASN A 137 4.89 55.61 -29.15
N TYR A 138 3.75 55.86 -28.53
CA TYR A 138 2.97 54.84 -27.83
C TYR A 138 2.06 54.13 -28.81
N SER A 139 2.26 52.83 -28.99
CA SER A 139 1.32 51.94 -29.68
C SER A 139 0.51 51.17 -28.65
N THR A 140 -0.79 51.08 -28.89
CA THR A 140 -1.72 50.34 -28.04
C THR A 140 -2.10 49.06 -28.76
N LYS A 141 -1.75 47.90 -28.20
CA LYS A 141 -2.08 46.59 -28.75
C LYS A 141 -3.01 45.86 -27.79
N ILE A 142 -4.12 45.34 -28.30
CA ILE A 142 -5.00 44.45 -27.55
C ILE A 142 -4.42 43.03 -27.67
N GLU A 143 -4.05 42.43 -26.55
CA GLU A 143 -3.60 41.05 -26.47
C GLU A 143 -4.68 40.19 -25.81
N ASN A 144 -5.05 39.09 -26.47
CA ASN A 144 -5.93 38.08 -25.90
C ASN A 144 -5.07 37.01 -25.22
N TYR A 145 -5.38 36.68 -23.97
CA TYR A 145 -4.72 35.58 -23.25
C TYR A 145 -5.76 34.75 -22.48
N SER A 146 -5.41 33.50 -22.22
CA SER A 146 -6.21 32.59 -21.41
C SER A 146 -5.63 32.47 -20.01
N GLU A 147 -6.49 32.57 -18.99
CA GLU A 147 -6.14 32.41 -17.58
C GLU A 147 -6.93 31.25 -17.00
N THR A 148 -6.26 30.35 -16.27
CA THR A 148 -6.93 29.25 -15.57
C THR A 148 -7.24 29.69 -14.15
N VAL A 149 -8.52 29.89 -13.85
CA VAL A 149 -9.01 30.32 -12.53
C VAL A 149 -9.43 29.09 -11.75
N THR A 150 -9.04 29.03 -10.47
CA THR A 150 -9.48 27.97 -9.55
C THR A 150 -10.79 28.41 -8.90
N ASP A 151 -11.84 27.63 -9.08
CA ASP A 151 -13.17 27.93 -8.50
C ASP A 151 -13.29 27.38 -7.09
N PHE A 152 -12.90 26.13 -6.88
CA PHE A 152 -12.88 25.48 -5.57
C PHE A 152 -11.62 24.62 -5.42
N ASP A 153 -11.13 24.51 -4.19
CA ASP A 153 -9.94 23.75 -3.81
C ASP A 153 -10.06 23.37 -2.32
N PHE A 154 -10.47 22.15 -2.04
CA PHE A 154 -10.67 21.70 -0.65
C PHE A 154 -10.22 20.25 -0.44
N TYR A 155 -10.01 19.92 0.83
CA TYR A 155 -9.58 18.59 1.26
C TYR A 155 -10.67 17.91 2.10
N ILE A 156 -10.71 16.58 2.11
CA ILE A 156 -11.52 15.78 3.04
C ILE A 156 -10.57 14.79 3.73
N ASP A 157 -10.60 14.73 5.06
CA ASP A 157 -9.76 13.81 5.82
C ASP A 157 -10.42 12.42 5.91
N LEU A 158 -9.71 11.41 5.40
CA LEU A 158 -10.07 10.00 5.46
C LEU A 158 -9.29 9.24 6.54
N THR A 159 -8.33 9.87 7.21
CA THR A 159 -7.55 9.23 8.30
C THR A 159 -8.45 8.61 9.38
N PRO A 160 -9.54 9.25 9.83
CA PRO A 160 -10.46 8.66 10.82
C PRO A 160 -11.22 7.42 10.31
N GLN A 161 -11.21 7.16 9.01
CA GLN A 161 -11.87 6.00 8.39
C GLN A 161 -10.97 4.76 8.40
N ILE A 162 -9.71 4.89 8.80
CA ILE A 162 -8.80 3.75 8.96
C ILE A 162 -9.20 3.01 10.24
N VAL A 163 -9.68 1.78 10.09
CA VAL A 163 -10.23 0.99 11.21
C VAL A 163 -9.33 -0.13 11.69
N HIS A 164 -8.38 -0.56 10.87
CA HIS A 164 -7.50 -1.66 11.20
C HIS A 164 -6.09 -1.47 10.63
N GLY A 165 -5.09 -1.90 11.39
CA GLY A 165 -3.69 -1.90 10.98
C GLY A 165 -2.76 -1.39 12.09
N PRO A 166 -1.44 -1.44 11.86
CA PRO A 166 -0.80 -1.91 10.63
C PRO A 166 -0.81 -3.45 10.50
N VAL A 167 -1.18 -3.96 9.32
CA VAL A 167 -0.82 -5.32 8.92
C VAL A 167 0.55 -5.23 8.24
N HIS A 168 1.58 -5.79 8.87
CA HIS A 168 2.92 -5.80 8.31
C HIS A 168 3.00 -6.80 7.16
N TRP A 169 3.60 -6.37 6.06
CA TRP A 169 3.73 -7.19 4.86
C TRP A 169 5.12 -7.06 4.26
N SER A 170 5.56 -8.12 3.59
CA SER A 170 6.76 -8.15 2.75
C SER A 170 6.37 -8.49 1.30
N LEU A 171 7.14 -7.95 0.35
CA LEU A 171 6.90 -8.13 -1.07
C LEU A 171 7.15 -9.59 -1.44
N PRO A 172 6.23 -10.20 -2.19
CA PRO A 172 6.40 -11.56 -2.70
C PRO A 172 7.70 -11.72 -3.46
N ASP A 173 8.30 -12.90 -3.41
CA ASP A 173 9.64 -13.13 -3.97
C ASP A 173 9.67 -12.97 -5.49
N ALA A 174 8.54 -13.27 -6.14
CA ALA A 174 8.34 -13.11 -7.56
C ALA A 174 8.00 -11.67 -7.99
N GLU A 175 7.72 -10.76 -7.04
CA GLU A 175 7.50 -9.34 -7.35
C GLU A 175 8.84 -8.59 -7.41
N PRO A 176 9.15 -7.91 -8.54
CA PRO A 176 10.31 -7.05 -8.66
C PRO A 176 10.36 -5.98 -7.57
N ALA A 177 11.46 -5.95 -6.82
CA ALA A 177 11.69 -5.00 -5.74
C ALA A 177 13.16 -4.64 -5.62
N TYR A 178 13.50 -3.53 -4.97
CA TYR A 178 14.89 -3.29 -4.58
C TYR A 178 15.22 -4.15 -3.37
N ARG A 179 16.13 -5.12 -3.52
CA ARG A 179 16.51 -6.11 -2.49
C ARG A 179 17.99 -6.01 -2.14
N GLY A 180 18.45 -4.78 -1.93
CA GLY A 180 19.83 -4.45 -1.59
C GLY A 180 20.67 -3.92 -2.73
N GLU A 181 20.33 -4.21 -3.99
CA GLU A 181 20.98 -3.57 -5.14
C GLU A 181 20.31 -2.27 -5.58
N MET A 182 21.02 -1.49 -6.40
CA MET A 182 20.47 -0.27 -7.01
C MET A 182 19.53 -0.55 -8.20
N TYR A 183 19.24 -1.81 -8.50
CA TYR A 183 18.28 -2.26 -9.50
C TYR A 183 17.27 -3.23 -8.88
N MET A 184 16.12 -3.38 -9.53
CA MET A 184 15.07 -4.27 -9.04
C MET A 184 15.45 -5.73 -9.27
N GLN A 185 15.17 -6.55 -8.28
CA GLN A 185 15.50 -7.96 -8.18
C GLN A 185 14.26 -8.79 -7.85
N VAL A 186 14.32 -10.05 -8.25
CA VAL A 186 13.31 -11.08 -8.06
C VAL A 186 14.03 -12.29 -7.45
N ASP A 187 13.46 -12.86 -6.39
CA ASP A 187 14.03 -14.01 -5.67
C ASP A 187 13.40 -15.35 -6.11
N SER A 188 12.19 -15.34 -6.70
CA SER A 188 11.48 -16.54 -7.22
C SER A 188 10.87 -16.30 -8.61
N ASN A 189 10.69 -17.37 -9.40
CA ASN A 189 10.05 -17.29 -10.72
C ASN A 189 8.53 -17.55 -10.70
N ASP A 190 7.89 -17.69 -9.53
CA ASP A 190 6.49 -18.16 -9.41
C ASP A 190 5.44 -17.29 -10.14
N LEU A 191 5.74 -16.03 -10.46
CA LEU A 191 4.85 -15.13 -11.20
C LEU A 191 5.18 -15.02 -12.70
N ALA A 192 6.15 -15.77 -13.20
CA ALA A 192 6.43 -15.87 -14.62
C ALA A 192 5.37 -16.76 -15.29
N ILE A 193 4.17 -16.21 -15.41
CA ILE A 193 3.11 -16.76 -16.24
C ILE A 193 3.62 -16.61 -17.68
N HIS A 194 4.10 -17.71 -18.28
CA HIS A 194 3.99 -18.06 -19.72
C HIS A 194 5.10 -18.93 -20.30
N ASP A 195 6.15 -19.32 -19.56
CA ASP A 195 7.19 -20.17 -20.18
C ASP A 195 7.78 -21.21 -19.22
N PRO A 196 7.18 -22.41 -19.13
CA PRO A 196 7.70 -23.51 -18.30
C PRO A 196 9.06 -24.05 -18.79
N GLU A 197 9.50 -23.71 -20.01
CA GLU A 197 10.81 -24.13 -20.54
C GLU A 197 11.98 -23.26 -20.04
N VAL A 198 11.71 -22.11 -19.43
CA VAL A 198 12.76 -21.23 -18.87
C VAL A 198 12.70 -21.25 -17.34
N ALA A 199 12.89 -22.44 -16.76
CA ALA A 199 13.20 -22.57 -15.34
C ALA A 199 14.56 -21.92 -15.05
N LEU A 200 14.58 -20.61 -14.83
CA LEU A 200 15.79 -19.88 -14.44
C LEU A 200 16.29 -20.43 -13.10
N PRO A 201 17.62 -20.46 -12.88
CA PRO A 201 18.21 -21.02 -11.67
C PRO A 201 17.61 -20.37 -10.41
N PRO A 202 17.41 -21.15 -9.34
CA PRO A 202 16.91 -20.64 -8.07
C PRO A 202 17.89 -19.59 -7.52
N GLY A 203 17.37 -18.42 -7.16
CA GLY A 203 18.15 -17.36 -6.54
C GLY A 203 17.82 -15.96 -7.03
N ARG A 204 18.35 -14.97 -6.28
CA ARG A 204 18.16 -13.56 -6.54
C ARG A 204 18.73 -13.16 -7.90
N ARG A 205 17.86 -12.72 -8.81
CA ARG A 205 18.23 -12.22 -10.15
C ARG A 205 17.72 -10.82 -10.40
N LYS A 206 18.28 -10.17 -11.42
CA LYS A 206 17.78 -8.87 -11.90
C LYS A 206 16.42 -9.06 -12.60
N ALA A 207 15.47 -8.18 -12.28
CA ALA A 207 14.16 -8.17 -12.92
C ALA A 207 14.25 -7.78 -14.41
N THR A 208 13.45 -8.43 -15.24
CA THR A 208 13.30 -8.07 -16.65
C THR A 208 12.42 -6.82 -16.80
N LYS A 209 12.52 -6.14 -17.95
CA LYS A 209 11.67 -4.96 -18.23
C LYS A 209 10.18 -5.30 -18.25
N ALA A 210 9.82 -6.48 -18.75
CA ALA A 210 8.45 -6.95 -18.78
C ALA A 210 7.91 -7.17 -17.36
N GLU A 211 8.68 -7.82 -16.49
CA GLU A 211 8.32 -8.02 -15.08
C GLU A 211 8.14 -6.68 -14.35
N MET A 212 9.06 -5.73 -14.55
CA MET A 212 8.96 -4.40 -13.94
C MET A 212 7.71 -3.65 -14.40
N LYS A 213 7.34 -3.75 -15.69
CA LYS A 213 6.12 -3.14 -16.23
C LYS A 213 4.87 -3.80 -15.63
N ALA A 214 4.80 -5.14 -15.65
CA ALA A 214 3.67 -5.88 -15.09
C ALA A 214 3.51 -5.64 -13.58
N ALA A 215 4.61 -5.56 -12.82
CA ALA A 215 4.58 -5.23 -11.40
C ALA A 215 4.03 -3.82 -11.14
N LYS A 216 4.40 -2.86 -11.98
CA LYS A 216 3.87 -1.49 -11.92
C LYS A 216 2.36 -1.47 -12.17
N GLU A 217 1.89 -2.14 -13.23
CA GLU A 217 0.47 -2.26 -13.56
C GLU A 217 -0.32 -2.93 -12.43
N ARG A 218 0.18 -4.05 -11.87
CA ARG A 218 -0.45 -4.70 -10.71
C ARG A 218 -0.50 -3.80 -9.47
N LYS A 219 0.53 -2.96 -9.26
CA LYS A 219 0.54 -1.99 -8.16
C LYS A 219 -0.50 -0.88 -8.36
N GLU A 220 -0.66 -0.40 -9.59
CA GLU A 220 -1.68 0.58 -9.97
C GLU A 220 -3.09 -0.01 -9.80
N LEU A 221 -3.34 -1.20 -10.33
CA LEU A 221 -4.61 -1.93 -10.14
C LEU A 221 -4.92 -2.15 -8.66
N ARG A 222 -3.96 -2.62 -7.84
CA ARG A 222 -4.17 -2.77 -6.40
C ARG A 222 -4.57 -1.45 -5.74
N LYS A 223 -3.95 -0.33 -6.13
CA LYS A 223 -4.27 0.99 -5.60
C LYS A 223 -5.69 1.42 -6.01
N GLU A 224 -6.06 1.24 -7.28
CA GLU A 224 -7.36 1.61 -7.83
C GLU A 224 -8.50 0.82 -7.19
N TYR A 225 -8.33 -0.49 -7.03
CA TYR A 225 -9.35 -1.36 -6.43
C TYR A 225 -9.26 -1.45 -4.91
N GLY A 226 -8.31 -0.75 -4.28
CA GLY A 226 -8.06 -0.83 -2.84
C GLY A 226 -7.72 -2.24 -2.35
N LEU A 227 -7.02 -3.02 -3.17
CA LEU A 227 -6.58 -4.35 -2.81
C LEU A 227 -5.37 -4.27 -1.87
N PRO A 228 -5.27 -5.19 -0.90
CA PRO A 228 -4.09 -5.24 -0.04
C PRO A 228 -2.83 -5.63 -0.85
N PRO A 229 -1.64 -5.25 -0.37
CA PRO A 229 -0.39 -5.45 -1.11
C PRO A 229 -0.01 -6.93 -1.29
N TRP A 230 -0.49 -7.84 -0.44
CA TRP A 230 -0.22 -9.28 -0.57
C TRP A 230 -1.20 -10.01 -1.49
N VAL A 231 -2.17 -9.34 -2.10
CA VAL A 231 -3.12 -10.00 -3.02
C VAL A 231 -2.75 -9.71 -4.47
N ALA A 232 -2.66 -10.77 -5.28
CA ALA A 232 -2.53 -10.62 -6.72
C ALA A 232 -3.87 -10.18 -7.33
N PRO A 233 -3.92 -9.08 -8.10
CA PRO A 233 -5.08 -8.81 -8.94
C PRO A 233 -5.12 -9.88 -10.03
N ASP A 234 -6.12 -10.75 -9.98
CA ASP A 234 -6.43 -11.64 -11.10
C ASP A 234 -7.19 -10.81 -12.16
N PRO A 235 -6.70 -10.73 -13.41
CA PRO A 235 -7.29 -9.91 -14.46
C PRO A 235 -8.79 -10.18 -14.71
N GLU A 236 -9.26 -11.40 -14.46
CA GLU A 236 -10.61 -11.82 -14.86
C GLU A 236 -11.61 -11.97 -13.70
N SER A 237 -11.16 -12.28 -12.47
CA SER A 237 -12.09 -12.81 -11.45
C SER A 237 -12.74 -11.79 -10.51
N TRP A 238 -12.23 -10.55 -10.42
CA TRP A 238 -12.79 -9.56 -9.50
C TRP A 238 -13.91 -8.70 -10.08
N PHE A 239 -14.03 -8.63 -11.42
CA PHE A 239 -15.05 -7.84 -12.11
C PHE A 239 -16.36 -8.57 -12.35
N GLN A 240 -16.38 -9.91 -12.24
CA GLN A 240 -17.61 -10.69 -12.35
C GLN A 240 -18.44 -10.63 -11.05
N GLN A 241 -18.90 -9.43 -10.67
CA GLN A 241 -20.08 -9.28 -9.82
C GLN A 241 -21.34 -9.54 -10.65
N SER A 242 -21.62 -10.81 -10.90
CA SER A 242 -23.00 -11.30 -11.14
C SER A 242 -23.05 -12.82 -10.99
N GLY A 243 -23.20 -13.28 -9.74
CA GLY A 243 -23.72 -14.62 -9.44
C GLY A 243 -22.71 -15.77 -9.29
N ALA A 244 -21.42 -15.57 -9.57
CA ALA A 244 -20.38 -16.57 -9.29
C ALA A 244 -19.77 -16.35 -7.88
N PRO A 245 -19.44 -17.43 -7.12
CA PRO A 245 -18.71 -17.28 -5.88
C PRO A 245 -17.34 -16.64 -6.14
N PRO A 246 -16.91 -15.66 -5.34
CA PRO A 246 -15.61 -15.02 -5.52
C PRO A 246 -14.52 -16.08 -5.49
N ARG A 247 -13.68 -16.12 -6.54
CA ARG A 247 -12.49 -16.99 -6.53
C ARG A 247 -11.62 -16.61 -5.32
N PRO A 248 -10.99 -17.58 -4.65
CA PRO A 248 -10.13 -17.29 -3.52
C PRO A 248 -9.00 -16.35 -3.98
N ALA A 249 -8.84 -15.23 -3.27
CA ALA A 249 -7.77 -14.29 -3.53
C ALA A 249 -6.42 -15.04 -3.43
N VAL A 250 -5.59 -14.96 -4.47
CA VAL A 250 -4.25 -15.53 -4.43
C VAL A 250 -3.40 -14.64 -3.52
N VAL A 251 -3.17 -15.12 -2.30
CA VAL A 251 -2.26 -14.49 -1.34
C VAL A 251 -0.84 -14.81 -1.75
N LEU A 252 -0.11 -13.78 -2.14
CA LEU A 252 1.30 -13.86 -2.47
C LEU A 252 2.12 -13.80 -1.18
N GLN A 253 3.06 -14.73 -1.02
CA GLN A 253 3.91 -14.84 0.16
C GLN A 253 5.36 -14.46 -0.17
N SER A 254 6.06 -13.90 0.80
CA SER A 254 7.51 -13.68 0.73
C SER A 254 8.22 -14.76 1.54
N SER A 255 9.41 -15.18 1.11
CA SER A 255 10.29 -16.04 1.91
C SER A 255 10.86 -15.36 3.14
N LYS A 256 10.81 -14.02 3.22
CA LYS A 256 11.43 -13.25 4.30
C LYS A 256 10.43 -12.38 5.04
N THR A 257 10.55 -12.40 6.35
CA THR A 257 9.85 -11.54 7.30
C THR A 257 10.44 -10.14 7.32
N LEU A 258 9.71 -9.18 7.90
CA LEU A 258 10.18 -7.81 8.12
C LEU A 258 11.49 -7.77 8.93
N ARG A 259 11.63 -8.67 9.92
CA ARG A 259 12.83 -8.75 10.77
C ARG A 259 14.04 -9.21 9.98
N GLU A 260 13.91 -10.27 9.19
CA GLU A 260 15.01 -10.78 8.37
C GLU A 260 15.46 -9.77 7.31
N TRP A 261 14.53 -8.99 6.74
CA TRP A 261 14.88 -7.88 5.85
C TRP A 261 15.65 -6.77 6.56
N ALA A 262 15.32 -6.47 7.82
CA ALA A 262 16.05 -5.52 8.63
C ALA A 262 17.47 -6.04 8.95
N ASP A 263 17.60 -7.32 9.32
CA ASP A 263 18.91 -7.94 9.58
C ASP A 263 19.77 -7.98 8.30
N GLU A 264 19.19 -8.30 7.14
CA GLU A 264 19.90 -8.25 5.84
C GLU A 264 20.39 -6.83 5.51
N TYR A 265 19.58 -5.81 5.77
CA TYR A 265 19.97 -4.41 5.58
C TYR A 265 21.13 -4.02 6.50
N CYS A 266 21.07 -4.38 7.78
CA CYS A 266 22.11 -4.05 8.75
C CYS A 266 23.43 -4.76 8.44
N THR A 267 23.36 -6.02 7.99
CA THR A 267 24.52 -6.82 7.58
C THR A 267 25.22 -6.28 6.32
N SER A 268 24.52 -5.52 5.48
CA SER A 268 25.12 -4.94 4.28
C SER A 268 26.19 -3.88 4.60
N ASP A 269 27.34 -4.02 3.95
CA ASP A 269 28.52 -3.14 3.98
C ASP A 269 28.40 -1.88 3.08
N LYS A 270 27.24 -1.67 2.47
CA LYS A 270 27.01 -0.57 1.51
C LYS A 270 26.97 0.78 2.21
N LEU A 271 27.80 1.72 1.76
CA LEU A 271 27.96 3.05 2.37
C LEU A 271 26.77 3.99 2.16
N LEU A 272 26.01 3.77 1.09
CA LEU A 272 24.82 4.55 0.72
C LEU A 272 23.59 3.65 0.62
N LYS A 273 23.45 2.75 1.59
CA LYS A 273 22.25 1.91 1.77
C LYS A 273 21.04 2.74 2.19
N GLU A 274 19.86 2.39 1.70
CA GLU A 274 18.59 3.04 2.05
C GLU A 274 17.52 1.98 2.25
N PHE A 275 16.97 1.90 3.46
CA PHE A 275 15.82 1.06 3.75
C PHE A 275 14.55 1.91 3.71
N THR A 276 13.57 1.52 2.90
CA THR A 276 12.30 2.23 2.76
C THR A 276 11.16 1.33 3.17
N TYR A 277 10.49 1.70 4.25
CA TYR A 277 9.25 1.08 4.71
C TYR A 277 8.06 1.89 4.21
N THR A 278 7.11 1.23 3.55
CA THR A 278 5.97 1.90 2.91
C THR A 278 4.66 1.63 3.63
N LYS A 279 3.92 2.68 3.97
CA LYS A 279 2.55 2.60 4.48
C LYS A 279 1.59 2.67 3.31
N VAL A 280 0.62 1.76 3.27
CA VAL A 280 -0.38 1.67 2.20
C VAL A 280 -1.77 1.61 2.83
N VAL A 281 -2.71 2.39 2.30
CA VAL A 281 -4.11 2.32 2.71
C VAL A 281 -4.87 1.46 1.68
N TYR A 282 -5.74 0.56 2.15
CA TYR A 282 -6.52 -0.35 1.31
C TYR A 282 -7.93 -0.56 1.85
N GLY A 283 -8.77 -1.27 1.09
CA GLY A 283 -10.11 -1.70 1.49
C GLY A 283 -11.23 -1.04 0.68
N TRP A 284 -11.07 0.19 0.21
CA TRP A 284 -12.08 0.87 -0.63
C TRP A 284 -11.70 0.82 -2.10
N ASN A 285 -12.67 0.60 -2.98
CA ASN A 285 -12.46 0.77 -4.41
C ASN A 285 -12.34 2.28 -4.72
N ILE A 286 -11.10 2.75 -4.83
CA ILE A 286 -10.74 4.16 -5.01
C ILE A 286 -11.20 4.65 -6.38
N SER A 287 -11.11 3.83 -7.43
CA SER A 287 -11.57 4.18 -8.77
C SER A 287 -13.09 4.43 -8.80
N ASN A 288 -13.89 3.52 -8.24
CA ASN A 288 -15.34 3.70 -8.18
C ASN A 288 -15.73 4.90 -7.31
N LEU A 289 -15.00 5.13 -6.21
CA LEU A 289 -15.25 6.27 -5.33
C LEU A 289 -14.89 7.60 -6.02
N GLU A 290 -13.78 7.63 -6.77
CA GLU A 290 -13.36 8.77 -7.59
C GLU A 290 -14.42 9.12 -8.64
N GLU A 291 -14.94 8.12 -9.34
CA GLU A 291 -16.01 8.30 -10.33
C GLU A 291 -17.29 8.84 -9.68
N ALA A 292 -17.70 8.27 -8.54
CA ALA A 292 -18.90 8.71 -7.82
C ALA A 292 -18.78 10.17 -7.32
N ILE A 293 -17.65 10.53 -6.72
CA ILE A 293 -17.38 11.91 -6.29
C ILE A 293 -17.34 12.85 -7.50
N THR A 294 -16.64 12.47 -8.57
CA THR A 294 -16.55 13.27 -9.79
C THR A 294 -17.94 13.49 -10.40
N ALA A 295 -18.79 12.47 -10.43
CA ALA A 295 -20.17 12.58 -10.91
C ALA A 295 -21.01 13.54 -10.04
N ALA A 296 -20.89 13.45 -8.71
CA ALA A 296 -21.56 14.39 -7.81
C ALA A 296 -21.09 15.83 -7.99
N ILE A 297 -19.78 16.07 -8.17
CA ILE A 297 -19.25 17.41 -8.46
C ILE A 297 -19.79 17.91 -9.83
N ARG A 298 -19.76 17.05 -10.86
CA ARG A 298 -20.25 17.40 -12.21
C ARG A 298 -21.74 17.75 -12.24
N SER A 299 -22.54 17.24 -11.29
CA SER A 299 -23.95 17.61 -11.18
C SER A 299 -24.18 19.08 -10.81
N VAL A 300 -23.19 19.76 -10.23
CA VAL A 300 -23.26 21.16 -9.80
C VAL A 300 -22.19 22.05 -10.44
N TYR A 301 -21.25 21.48 -11.19
CA TYR A 301 -20.12 22.19 -11.78
C TYR A 301 -19.73 21.62 -13.15
N SER A 302 -19.64 22.47 -14.17
CA SER A 302 -19.50 22.04 -15.57
C SER A 302 -18.07 22.08 -16.13
N HIS A 303 -17.09 22.62 -15.39
CA HIS A 303 -15.72 22.80 -15.91
C HIS A 303 -14.79 21.66 -15.49
N THR A 304 -13.47 21.88 -15.60
CA THR A 304 -12.45 20.86 -15.33
C THR A 304 -12.36 20.56 -13.84
N VAL A 305 -12.48 19.28 -13.49
CA VAL A 305 -12.38 18.77 -12.12
C VAL A 305 -11.17 17.85 -12.02
N GLN A 306 -10.38 18.01 -10.98
CA GLN A 306 -9.28 17.14 -10.60
C GLN A 306 -9.57 16.60 -9.19
N LEU A 307 -9.54 15.28 -9.05
CA LEU A 307 -9.64 14.60 -7.77
C LEU A 307 -8.35 13.80 -7.54
N SER A 308 -7.76 13.89 -6.36
CA SER A 308 -6.62 13.06 -5.98
C SER A 308 -6.77 12.52 -4.56
N PHE A 309 -6.21 11.34 -4.34
CA PHE A 309 -6.12 10.71 -3.03
C PHE A 309 -4.68 10.80 -2.54
N ASP A 310 -4.44 11.70 -1.60
CA ASP A 310 -3.11 12.06 -1.11
C ASP A 310 -2.83 11.34 0.20
N ILE A 311 -1.67 10.68 0.27
CA ILE A 311 -1.19 10.01 1.49
C ILE A 311 0.10 10.70 1.94
N SER A 312 0.11 11.25 3.15
CA SER A 312 1.32 11.80 3.80
C SER A 312 1.80 10.89 4.94
N ASN A 313 3.05 11.07 5.37
CA ASN A 313 3.68 10.25 6.41
C ASN A 313 3.71 8.74 6.08
N HIS A 314 3.69 8.42 4.78
CA HIS A 314 3.56 7.05 4.28
C HIS A 314 4.89 6.34 4.01
N LYS A 315 6.02 7.02 4.22
CA LYS A 315 7.35 6.43 4.02
C LYS A 315 8.21 6.69 5.24
N ILE A 316 8.89 5.64 5.67
CA ILE A 316 9.96 5.71 6.65
C ILE A 316 11.24 5.31 5.92
N ARG A 317 12.23 6.20 5.92
CA ARG A 317 13.50 5.99 5.25
C ARG A 317 14.62 5.96 6.27
N ILE A 318 15.37 4.88 6.26
CA ILE A 318 16.55 4.71 7.09
C ILE A 318 17.76 4.79 6.19
N ARG A 319 18.73 5.62 6.58
CA ARG A 319 19.97 5.83 5.87
C ARG A 319 21.14 5.76 6.86
N PRO A 320 22.35 5.41 6.40
CA PRO A 320 23.51 5.33 7.27
C PRO A 320 23.93 6.70 7.78
N ASP A 321 24.58 6.69 8.94
CA ASP A 321 25.14 7.88 9.57
C ASP A 321 26.48 8.31 8.99
N ASN A 322 26.50 8.54 7.68
CA ASN A 322 27.69 9.00 6.98
C ASN A 322 27.52 10.46 6.60
N ARG A 323 28.60 11.26 6.68
CA ARG A 323 28.59 12.67 6.24
C ARG A 323 28.01 12.81 4.84
N LEU A 324 28.37 11.91 3.93
CA LEU A 324 27.87 11.89 2.56
C LEU A 324 26.36 11.62 2.50
N SER A 325 25.86 10.67 3.29
CA SER A 325 24.43 10.34 3.40
C SER A 325 23.60 11.50 3.96
N ARG A 326 24.11 12.18 5.01
CA ARG A 326 23.49 13.40 5.57
C ARG A 326 23.48 14.55 4.55
N THR A 327 24.60 14.82 3.89
CA THR A 327 24.71 15.84 2.83
C THR A 327 23.74 15.57 1.69
N LEU A 328 23.63 14.31 1.24
CA LEU A 328 22.69 13.92 0.20
C LEU A 328 21.23 13.99 0.65
N SER A 329 20.92 14.02 1.95
CA SER A 329 19.54 14.14 2.40
C SER A 329 19.00 15.58 2.30
N ASN A 330 19.90 16.57 2.26
CA ASN A 330 19.53 17.96 2.02
C ASN A 330 19.34 18.25 0.52
N LYS A 331 18.14 18.68 0.13
CA LYS A 331 17.77 19.00 -1.26
C LYS A 331 18.62 20.14 -1.85
N TRP A 332 18.97 21.14 -1.04
CA TRP A 332 19.76 22.29 -1.49
C TRP A 332 21.22 21.90 -1.75
N LEU A 333 21.81 21.07 -0.87
CA LEU A 333 23.16 20.55 -1.09
C LEU A 333 23.21 19.60 -2.30
N LYS A 334 22.19 18.78 -2.53
CA LYS A 334 22.05 18.00 -3.77
C LYS A 334 22.07 18.89 -5.01
N PHE A 335 21.34 20.01 -5.00
CA PHE A 335 21.32 20.98 -6.09
C PHE A 335 22.71 21.60 -6.32
N LEU A 336 23.40 22.00 -5.25
CA LEU A 336 24.78 22.50 -5.32
C LEU A 336 25.75 21.45 -5.90
N LEU A 337 25.66 20.19 -5.46
CA LEU A 337 26.48 19.08 -5.99
C LEU A 337 26.21 18.81 -7.48
N TRP A 338 25.01 19.12 -7.96
CA TRP A 338 24.66 19.02 -9.37
C TRP A 338 25.31 20.15 -10.19
N ILE A 339 25.24 21.39 -9.71
CA ILE A 339 25.93 22.54 -10.32
C ILE A 339 27.45 22.32 -10.37
N LEU A 340 28.02 21.78 -9.30
CA LEU A 340 29.45 21.48 -9.22
C LEU A 340 29.86 20.22 -10.00
N LEU A 341 28.93 19.55 -10.70
CA LEU A 341 29.17 18.31 -11.47
C LEU A 341 29.78 17.16 -10.66
N ILE A 342 29.70 17.19 -9.33
CA ILE A 342 30.16 16.11 -8.44
C ILE A 342 29.11 15.01 -8.35
N TYR A 343 27.83 15.38 -8.41
CA TYR A 343 26.71 14.43 -8.25
C TYR A 343 26.72 13.26 -9.26
N PRO A 344 27.03 13.43 -10.56
CA PRO A 344 27.15 12.31 -11.49
C PRO A 344 28.15 11.24 -11.05
N PHE A 345 29.28 11.62 -10.44
CA PHE A 345 30.28 10.67 -9.91
C PHE A 345 29.76 9.92 -8.69
N ILE A 346 29.08 10.63 -7.77
CA ILE A 346 28.41 9.99 -6.62
C ILE A 346 27.35 9.00 -7.11
N TRP A 347 26.58 9.36 -8.14
CA TRP A 347 25.59 8.48 -8.74
C TRP A 347 26.24 7.25 -9.38
N LEU A 348 27.36 7.42 -10.09
CA LEU A 348 28.12 6.32 -10.69
C LEU A 348 28.66 5.38 -9.60
N TYR A 349 29.23 5.94 -8.53
CA TYR A 349 29.68 5.17 -7.36
C TYR A 349 28.52 4.40 -6.72
N LYS A 350 27.39 5.07 -6.50
CA LYS A 350 26.18 4.44 -5.94
C LYS A 350 25.72 3.26 -6.80
N ARG A 351 25.81 3.38 -8.14
CA ARG A 351 25.28 2.41 -9.10
C ARG A 351 26.21 1.24 -9.41
N PHE A 352 27.52 1.47 -9.52
CA PHE A 352 28.48 0.50 -10.06
C PHE A 352 29.47 -0.05 -9.02
N SER A 353 29.62 0.59 -7.85
CA SER A 353 30.48 0.05 -6.80
C SER A 353 29.73 -0.98 -5.96
N ALA A 354 30.38 -2.11 -5.68
CA ALA A 354 29.83 -3.16 -4.80
C ALA A 354 29.49 -2.62 -3.40
N HIS A 355 30.33 -1.73 -2.86
CA HIS A 355 30.17 -1.10 -1.54
C HIS A 355 29.39 0.24 -1.62
N GLY A 356 28.91 0.61 -2.81
CA GLY A 356 28.32 1.91 -3.06
C GLY A 356 26.91 2.03 -2.50
N GLY A 357 25.93 1.92 -3.39
CA GLY A 357 24.52 2.08 -3.06
C GLY A 357 23.80 0.76 -2.87
N GLY A 358 22.88 0.75 -1.92
CA GLY A 358 21.88 -0.31 -1.83
C GLY A 358 20.52 0.27 -1.51
N ARG A 359 19.46 -0.38 -1.99
CA ARG A 359 18.09 0.05 -1.71
C ARG A 359 17.26 -1.16 -1.33
N TRP A 360 16.47 -1.01 -0.27
CA TRP A 360 15.52 -2.01 0.20
C TRP A 360 14.14 -1.38 0.18
N GLU A 361 13.29 -1.85 -0.72
CA GLU A 361 11.88 -1.46 -0.83
C GLU A 361 11.02 -2.70 -0.84
N VAL A 362 11.15 -3.50 0.22
CA VAL A 362 10.65 -4.89 0.28
C VAL A 362 9.50 -5.07 1.24
N CYS A 363 9.15 -4.07 2.04
CA CYS A 363 8.17 -4.25 3.11
C CYS A 363 7.42 -2.97 3.45
N GLY A 364 6.38 -3.13 4.24
CA GLY A 364 5.50 -2.05 4.61
C GLY A 364 4.45 -2.40 5.65
N GLY A 365 3.59 -1.42 5.91
CA GLY A 365 2.40 -1.57 6.75
C GLY A 365 1.17 -1.26 5.93
N ALA A 366 0.17 -2.13 5.98
CA ALA A 366 -1.10 -1.92 5.31
C ALA A 366 -2.17 -1.53 6.34
N TYR A 367 -2.97 -0.54 5.99
CA TYR A 367 -4.00 0.06 6.85
C TYR A 367 -5.35 -0.07 6.13
N ALA A 368 -6.30 -0.74 6.77
CA ALA A 368 -7.59 -1.05 6.16
C ALA A 368 -8.62 0.04 6.50
N LEU A 369 -9.30 0.53 5.48
CA LEU A 369 -10.52 1.34 5.60
C LEU A 369 -11.75 0.47 5.88
N LYS A 370 -11.72 -0.78 5.40
CA LYS A 370 -12.70 -1.81 5.74
C LYS A 370 -12.03 -3.19 5.79
N THR A 371 -12.43 -4.03 6.74
CA THR A 371 -11.91 -5.40 6.88
C THR A 371 -13.01 -6.35 7.37
N TRP A 372 -12.89 -7.64 7.04
CA TRP A 372 -13.81 -8.68 7.51
C TRP A 372 -13.17 -9.46 8.65
N HIS A 373 -13.78 -9.44 9.82
CA HIS A 373 -13.33 -10.20 10.98
C HIS A 373 -14.12 -11.49 11.08
N MET A 374 -13.43 -12.63 11.09
CA MET A 374 -14.05 -13.94 11.28
C MET A 374 -14.42 -14.13 12.74
N ARG A 375 -15.65 -14.56 12.99
CA ARG A 375 -16.09 -14.96 14.32
C ARG A 375 -15.74 -16.44 14.55
N PRO A 376 -15.16 -16.81 15.72
CA PRO A 376 -14.84 -18.20 16.00
C PRO A 376 -16.09 -19.10 15.96
N GLN A 377 -15.90 -20.34 15.48
CA GLN A 377 -16.97 -21.34 15.40
C GLN A 377 -17.52 -21.65 16.81
N GLY A 378 -18.84 -21.63 16.96
CA GLY A 378 -19.53 -21.94 18.22
C GLY A 378 -20.30 -20.78 18.87
N THR A 379 -20.16 -19.55 18.38
CA THR A 379 -21.03 -18.44 18.79
C THR A 379 -22.33 -18.44 17.98
N SER A 380 -23.46 -18.15 18.65
CA SER A 380 -24.77 -18.01 18.02
C SER A 380 -24.70 -17.07 16.81
N GLY A 381 -25.53 -17.33 15.79
CA GLY A 381 -25.56 -16.61 14.51
C GLY A 381 -25.68 -15.07 14.62
N PRO A 382 -25.71 -14.36 13.48
CA PRO A 382 -25.71 -12.90 13.49
C PRO A 382 -26.88 -12.39 14.36
N PRO A 383 -26.67 -11.32 15.15
CA PRO A 383 -27.74 -10.74 15.95
C PRO A 383 -28.94 -10.41 15.06
N PRO A 384 -30.19 -10.70 15.51
CA PRO A 384 -31.38 -10.41 14.73
C PRO A 384 -31.42 -8.90 14.44
N ASN A 385 -31.50 -8.53 13.16
CA ASN A 385 -31.52 -7.17 12.57
C ASN A 385 -30.23 -6.61 11.96
N VAL A 386 -29.10 -7.33 11.90
CA VAL A 386 -27.86 -6.77 11.32
C VAL A 386 -27.47 -7.44 10.00
N ASN A 387 -28.36 -7.43 9.00
CA ASN A 387 -28.19 -8.25 7.79
C ASN A 387 -27.09 -7.76 6.83
N ARG A 388 -26.67 -6.49 6.90
CA ARG A 388 -25.72 -5.92 5.92
C ARG A 388 -24.26 -6.00 6.33
N LEU A 389 -23.97 -6.08 7.63
CA LEU A 389 -22.59 -6.11 8.15
C LEU A 389 -22.04 -7.54 8.28
N TRP A 390 -22.90 -8.55 8.21
CA TRP A 390 -22.52 -9.95 8.40
C TRP A 390 -22.56 -10.70 7.07
N GLN A 391 -21.59 -11.59 6.87
CA GLN A 391 -21.53 -12.47 5.71
C GLN A 391 -21.22 -13.89 6.20
N GLN A 392 -22.00 -14.86 5.72
CA GLN A 392 -21.71 -16.27 5.96
C GLN A 392 -20.59 -16.71 5.03
N THR A 393 -19.54 -17.30 5.60
CA THR A 393 -18.41 -17.88 4.86
C THR A 393 -18.31 -19.37 5.19
N PRO A 394 -17.56 -20.16 4.40
CA PRO A 394 -17.36 -21.58 4.70
C PRO A 394 -16.77 -21.84 6.10
N ASN A 395 -16.03 -20.87 6.64
CA ASN A 395 -15.33 -21.00 7.92
C ASN A 395 -16.13 -20.44 9.12
N GLY A 396 -17.30 -19.85 8.87
CA GLY A 396 -18.13 -19.23 9.91
C GLY A 396 -18.71 -17.88 9.47
N TRP A 397 -19.18 -17.10 10.45
CA TRP A 397 -19.72 -15.77 10.21
C TRP A 397 -18.60 -14.73 10.23
N ALA A 398 -18.49 -13.94 9.17
CA ALA A 398 -17.62 -12.78 9.14
C ALA A 398 -18.46 -11.52 9.38
N TYR A 399 -17.92 -10.56 10.14
CA TYR A 399 -18.51 -9.22 10.26
C TYR A 399 -17.59 -8.16 9.69
N LEU A 400 -18.17 -7.16 9.04
CA LEU A 400 -17.47 -6.04 8.46
C LEU A 400 -17.14 -5.02 9.55
N VAL A 401 -15.87 -4.65 9.64
CA VAL A 401 -15.36 -3.54 10.44
C VAL A 401 -15.00 -2.40 9.51
N GLY A 402 -15.48 -1.20 9.83
CA GLY A 402 -15.32 0.01 9.00
C GLY A 402 -16.48 0.24 8.04
N ASP A 403 -16.43 1.41 7.40
CA ASP A 403 -17.51 1.88 6.52
C ASP A 403 -17.28 1.38 5.09
N ARG A 404 -18.38 1.07 4.39
CA ARG A 404 -18.32 0.84 2.94
C ARG A 404 -18.14 2.18 2.23
N GLU A 405 -17.38 2.19 1.14
CA GLU A 405 -17.13 3.37 0.33
C GLU A 405 -18.44 4.05 -0.13
N GLY A 406 -19.47 3.27 -0.47
CA GLY A 406 -20.79 3.80 -0.85
C GLY A 406 -21.57 4.43 0.31
N GLU A 407 -21.47 3.86 1.52
CA GLU A 407 -22.12 4.41 2.73
C GLU A 407 -21.40 5.67 3.21
N TRP A 408 -20.08 5.70 3.12
CA TRP A 408 -19.29 6.90 3.31
C TRP A 408 -19.67 7.98 2.29
N PHE A 409 -19.71 7.63 1.00
CA PHE A 409 -20.04 8.58 -0.06
C PHE A 409 -21.44 9.16 0.11
N GLN A 410 -22.44 8.34 0.42
CA GLN A 410 -23.82 8.79 0.66
C GLN A 410 -23.90 9.87 1.75
N ARG A 411 -23.11 9.75 2.82
CA ARG A 411 -23.05 10.76 3.89
C ARG A 411 -22.35 12.05 3.44
N TRP A 412 -21.33 11.94 2.61
CA TRP A 412 -20.51 13.07 2.17
C TRP A 412 -21.03 13.79 0.92
N GLU A 413 -21.84 13.14 0.09
CA GLU A 413 -22.27 13.64 -1.21
C GLU A 413 -22.88 15.05 -1.14
N GLY A 414 -23.83 15.25 -0.21
CA GLY A 414 -24.47 16.55 -0.04
C GLY A 414 -23.49 17.66 0.36
N ARG A 415 -22.49 17.33 1.20
CA ARG A 415 -21.46 18.27 1.67
C ARG A 415 -20.47 18.61 0.58
N ILE A 416 -20.07 17.62 -0.23
CA ILE A 416 -19.21 17.82 -1.41
C ILE A 416 -19.90 18.77 -2.40
N ARG A 417 -21.17 18.52 -2.72
CA ARG A 417 -21.95 19.39 -3.62
C ARG A 417 -22.13 20.79 -3.05
N ALA A 418 -22.32 20.94 -1.73
CA ALA A 418 -22.39 22.24 -1.09
C ALA A 418 -21.05 22.98 -1.19
N ALA A 419 -19.93 22.34 -0.85
CA ALA A 419 -18.59 22.94 -0.92
C ALA A 419 -18.23 23.46 -2.32
N VAL A 420 -18.63 22.72 -3.37
CA VAL A 420 -18.44 23.13 -4.76
C VAL A 420 -19.31 24.34 -5.13
N ARG A 421 -20.61 24.32 -4.76
CA ARG A 421 -21.52 25.45 -5.00
C ARG A 421 -21.06 26.73 -4.30
N ASP A 422 -20.56 26.58 -3.08
CA ASP A 422 -20.05 27.66 -2.24
C ASP A 422 -18.62 28.07 -2.64
N ARG A 423 -18.02 27.43 -3.64
CA ARG A 423 -16.66 27.70 -4.16
C ARG A 423 -15.60 27.72 -3.05
N ILE A 424 -15.67 26.75 -2.14
CA ILE A 424 -14.76 26.69 -0.99
C ILE A 424 -13.33 26.52 -1.45
N GLN A 425 -12.44 27.37 -0.94
CA GLN A 425 -10.99 27.28 -1.10
C GLN A 425 -10.34 27.23 0.28
N SER A 426 -9.96 26.03 0.73
CA SER A 426 -9.41 25.81 2.07
C SER A 426 -8.38 24.69 2.07
N ARG A 427 -7.25 24.93 2.74
CA ARG A 427 -6.25 23.90 3.03
C ARG A 427 -6.61 23.04 4.24
N THR A 428 -7.51 23.53 5.09
CA THR A 428 -8.03 22.75 6.22
C THR A 428 -9.09 21.78 5.69
N PRO A 429 -8.99 20.48 6.01
CA PRO A 429 -9.98 19.51 5.59
C PRO A 429 -11.39 19.88 6.03
N LEU A 430 -12.38 19.58 5.19
CA LEU A 430 -13.78 19.69 5.53
C LEU A 430 -14.12 18.72 6.65
N GLU A 431 -14.92 19.18 7.61
CA GLU A 431 -15.52 18.36 8.64
C GLU A 431 -16.96 17.99 8.24
N LEU A 432 -17.37 16.74 8.51
CA LEU A 432 -18.73 16.27 8.23
C LEU A 432 -19.75 16.93 9.17
N VAL A 433 -19.37 17.08 10.44
CA VAL A 433 -20.20 17.69 11.47
C VAL A 433 -19.35 18.72 12.19
N ALA A 434 -19.82 19.96 12.28
CA ALA A 434 -19.18 20.95 13.12
C ALA A 434 -19.20 20.43 14.57
N HIS A 435 -18.03 20.24 15.19
CA HIS A 435 -17.93 19.73 16.57
C HIS A 435 -18.75 20.51 17.62
N ALA A 436 -19.14 21.75 17.31
CA ALA A 436 -20.06 22.52 18.14
C ALA A 436 -21.51 21.99 18.08
N ALA A 437 -21.96 21.48 16.94
CA ALA A 437 -23.32 20.97 16.74
C ALA A 437 -23.57 19.65 17.48
N THR A 438 -22.55 18.79 17.62
CA THR A 438 -22.65 17.55 18.42
C THR A 438 -22.75 17.82 19.93
N ARG A 439 -22.45 19.04 20.39
CA ARG A 439 -22.65 19.46 21.78
C ARG A 439 -24.03 20.06 22.04
N LEU A 440 -24.85 20.25 21.00
CA LEU A 440 -26.22 20.72 21.16
C LEU A 440 -27.11 19.58 21.61
N ASP A 441 -27.74 19.75 22.78
CA ASP A 441 -28.72 18.80 23.29
C ASP A 441 -29.85 18.58 22.28
N GLY A 442 -30.24 17.32 22.07
CA GLY A 442 -31.21 16.91 21.05
C GLY A 442 -30.70 16.84 19.60
N TYR A 443 -29.46 17.24 19.30
CA TYR A 443 -28.89 17.06 17.95
C TYR A 443 -28.51 15.58 17.73
N ARG A 444 -29.34 14.87 16.97
CA ARG A 444 -29.03 13.52 16.49
C ARG A 444 -28.44 13.63 15.09
N PRO A 445 -27.12 13.41 14.89
CA PRO A 445 -26.56 13.33 13.54
C PRO A 445 -27.34 12.26 12.77
N GLN A 446 -27.71 12.55 11.53
CA GLN A 446 -28.46 11.62 10.69
C GLN A 446 -27.62 10.35 10.50
N TYR A 447 -28.02 9.29 11.20
CA TYR A 447 -27.51 7.92 11.13
C TYR A 447 -26.00 7.75 11.42
N VAL A 448 -25.65 7.70 12.70
CA VAL A 448 -24.55 6.83 13.16
C VAL A 448 -25.22 5.50 13.46
N GLY A 449 -24.85 4.44 12.74
CA GLY A 449 -25.27 3.09 13.10
C GLY A 449 -24.95 2.80 14.57
N PRO A 450 -25.64 1.87 15.24
CA PRO A 450 -25.37 1.56 16.63
C PRO A 450 -23.86 1.27 16.82
N PRO A 451 -23.23 1.78 17.89
CA PRO A 451 -21.83 1.49 18.16
C PRO A 451 -21.64 -0.04 18.19
N PRO A 452 -20.51 -0.56 17.66
CA PRO A 452 -20.22 -1.97 17.82
C PRO A 452 -20.21 -2.28 19.33
N PRO A 453 -20.82 -3.40 19.76
CA PRO A 453 -20.70 -3.83 21.14
C PRO A 453 -19.21 -3.94 21.51
N GLU A 454 -18.82 -3.28 22.59
CA GLU A 454 -17.51 -3.47 23.23
C GLU A 454 -17.42 -4.95 23.63
N TYR A 455 -16.48 -5.68 23.01
CA TYR A 455 -16.16 -7.07 23.33
C TYR A 455 -14.74 -7.16 23.86
#